data_AF-A0A6N8W3Q5-F1
#
_entry.id   AF-A0A6N8W3Q5-F1
#
_cell.length_a   1.000
_cell.length_b   1.000
_cell.length_c   1.000
_cell.angle_alpha   90.00
_cell.angle_beta   90.00
_cell.angle_gamma   90.00
#
_symmetry.space_group_name_H-M   'P 1'
#
loop_
_entity.id
_entity.type
_entity.pdbx_description
1 polymer ?
#
loop_
_entity_poly.entity_id
_entity_poly.type
_entity_poly.pdbx_seq_one_letter_code
_entity_poly.pdbx_strand_id
1 'polypeptide(L)'
;MADSTGFSPEGVKEALSGMRDLRSKLTPTDWEPGSLFGGGGKMAAIFSVLLRVPQLKTDLENIGGEGFKHSRLSDLTCDWVNGKSLEEIARDYFGGNNREDDTASLTNACRAIYRGIVNNGSWGVSALSRMTGVEFDSLPEADRRRINALPAMIYHGVRTEDAVLMRMNSAPRSIAESLGILYREISGDDESRYSVDKARKFLRTLDSEGWNHARPSDATLSGSGYKRIWEILSGSG
;
A
#
# COMPACT_ATOMS: atom_id res chain seq x y z
N MET A 1 20.64 -13.31 5.71
CA MET A 1 20.11 -11.95 6.03
C MET A 1 20.20 -11.02 4.83
N ALA A 2 21.34 -10.87 4.16
CA ALA A 2 21.40 -10.14 2.88
C ALA A 2 20.46 -10.79 1.83
N ASP A 3 20.57 -12.11 1.63
CA ASP A 3 19.74 -12.85 0.67
C ASP A 3 18.22 -12.80 0.98
N SER A 4 17.85 -12.72 2.26
CA SER A 4 16.44 -12.68 2.67
C SER A 4 15.84 -11.27 2.66
N THR A 5 16.65 -10.21 2.69
CA THR A 5 16.19 -8.81 2.71
C THR A 5 16.36 -8.12 1.36
N GLY A 6 17.30 -8.59 0.53
CA GLY A 6 17.74 -7.90 -0.68
C GLY A 6 18.68 -6.72 -0.41
N PHE A 7 19.04 -6.46 0.85
CA PHE A 7 19.99 -5.40 1.21
C PHE A 7 21.43 -5.85 0.98
N SER A 8 22.29 -4.89 0.61
CA SER A 8 23.74 -5.07 0.72
C SER A 8 24.14 -5.34 2.18
N PRO A 9 25.30 -5.97 2.45
CA PRO A 9 25.76 -6.20 3.82
C PRO A 9 25.83 -4.90 4.65
N GLU A 10 26.28 -3.80 4.05
CA GLU A 10 26.30 -2.48 4.69
C GLU A 10 24.87 -1.98 4.98
N GLY A 11 23.94 -2.16 4.03
CA GLY A 11 22.54 -1.80 4.23
C GLY A 11 21.84 -2.61 5.32
N VAL A 12 22.16 -3.91 5.46
CA VAL A 12 21.67 -4.73 6.58
C VAL A 12 22.18 -4.17 7.90
N LYS A 13 23.47 -3.82 7.98
CA LYS A 13 24.07 -3.26 9.20
C LYS A 13 23.42 -1.93 9.58
N GLU A 14 23.23 -1.02 8.61
CA GLU A 14 22.57 0.27 8.85
C GLU A 14 21.10 0.12 9.24
N ALA A 15 20.37 -0.80 8.62
CA ALA A 15 18.99 -1.10 9.00
C ALA A 15 18.88 -1.66 10.44
N LEU A 16 19.75 -2.61 10.81
CA LEU A 16 19.81 -3.16 12.17
C LEU A 16 20.15 -2.07 13.20
N SER A 17 21.14 -1.23 12.88
CA SER A 17 21.52 -0.08 13.70
C SER A 17 20.35 0.90 13.87
N GLY A 18 19.69 1.25 12.75
CA GLY A 18 18.50 2.09 12.72
C GLY A 18 17.37 1.57 13.60
N MET A 19 17.03 0.28 13.49
CA MET A 19 15.99 -0.32 14.31
C MET A 19 16.33 -0.33 15.81
N ARG A 20 17.62 -0.49 16.16
CA ARG A 20 18.06 -0.43 17.57
C ARG A 20 17.96 0.96 18.17
N ASP A 21 18.13 1.99 17.35
CA ASP A 21 18.12 3.40 17.77
C ASP A 21 16.70 3.99 17.85
N LEU A 22 15.66 3.25 17.43
CA LEU A 22 14.28 3.68 17.56
C LEU A 22 13.90 3.87 19.03
N ARG A 23 13.32 5.04 19.36
CA ARG A 23 12.81 5.34 20.72
C ARG A 23 11.81 4.29 21.22
N SER A 24 10.97 3.79 20.31
CA SER A 24 10.06 2.68 20.55
C SER A 24 10.44 1.56 19.57
N LYS A 25 10.88 0.42 20.11
CA LYS A 25 11.25 -0.73 19.29
C LYS A 25 10.03 -1.26 18.55
N LEU A 26 10.23 -1.65 17.30
CA LEU A 26 9.25 -2.42 16.54
C LEU A 26 9.16 -3.83 17.11
N THR A 27 7.94 -4.28 17.35
CA THR A 27 7.57 -5.59 17.87
C THR A 27 6.79 -6.35 16.80
N PRO A 28 6.64 -7.68 16.93
CA PRO A 28 5.82 -8.47 16.01
C PRO A 28 4.40 -7.90 15.84
N THR A 29 3.79 -7.40 16.92
CA THR A 29 2.44 -6.83 16.92
C THR A 29 2.34 -5.48 16.21
N ASP A 30 3.46 -4.80 15.97
CA ASP A 30 3.46 -3.55 15.19
C ASP A 30 3.29 -3.80 13.68
N TRP A 31 3.51 -5.05 13.22
CA TRP A 31 3.35 -5.46 11.82
C TRP A 31 1.90 -5.81 11.49
N GLU A 32 1.01 -4.85 11.68
CA GLU A 32 -0.39 -4.96 11.26
C GLU A 32 -0.89 -3.66 10.62
N PRO A 33 -1.94 -3.73 9.76
CA PRO A 33 -2.37 -2.57 8.99
C PRO A 33 -2.76 -1.36 9.85
N GLY A 34 -3.41 -1.59 11.00
CA GLY A 34 -3.81 -0.53 11.92
C GLY A 34 -2.62 0.19 12.56
N SER A 35 -1.59 -0.57 12.94
CA SER A 35 -0.38 -0.04 13.55
C SER A 35 0.48 0.74 12.56
N LEU A 36 0.61 0.24 11.32
CA LEU A 36 1.42 0.88 10.28
C LEU A 36 0.71 2.05 9.61
N PHE A 37 -0.51 1.85 9.11
CA PHE A 37 -1.21 2.81 8.25
C PHE A 37 -2.29 3.64 8.98
N GLY A 38 -2.52 3.35 10.26
CA GLY A 38 -3.39 4.14 11.13
C GLY A 38 -2.62 5.19 11.93
N GLY A 39 -3.27 5.71 12.98
CA GLY A 39 -2.68 6.74 13.85
C GLY A 39 -1.52 6.28 14.75
N GLY A 40 -1.07 5.02 14.63
CA GLY A 40 -0.01 4.44 15.46
C GLY A 40 1.41 4.93 15.14
N GLY A 41 1.61 5.63 14.01
CA GLY A 41 2.88 6.29 13.67
C GLY A 41 4.05 5.34 13.36
N LYS A 42 3.81 4.03 13.27
CA LYS A 42 4.87 3.02 13.06
C LYS A 42 5.49 3.10 11.66
N MET A 43 4.74 3.57 10.66
CA MET A 43 5.29 3.80 9.32
C MET A 43 6.38 4.88 9.32
N ALA A 44 6.29 5.90 10.16
CA ALA A 44 7.33 6.91 10.30
C ALA A 44 8.62 6.31 10.89
N ALA A 45 8.50 5.38 11.85
CA ALA A 45 9.64 4.63 12.36
C ALA A 45 10.29 3.78 11.27
N ILE A 46 9.50 3.08 10.45
CA ILE A 46 9.99 2.32 9.30
C ILE A 46 10.78 3.21 8.34
N PHE A 47 10.22 4.34 7.89
CA PHE A 47 10.93 5.25 6.98
C PHE A 47 12.18 5.86 7.59
N SER A 48 12.20 6.13 8.91
CA SER A 48 13.39 6.62 9.59
C SER A 48 14.56 5.61 9.55
N VAL A 49 14.24 4.31 9.55
CA VAL A 49 15.24 3.24 9.36
C VAL A 49 15.65 3.13 7.90
N LEU A 50 14.68 3.12 6.97
CA LEU A 50 14.96 2.96 5.53
C LEU A 50 15.84 4.09 4.98
N LEU A 51 15.70 5.31 5.49
CA LEU A 51 16.53 6.45 5.08
C LEU A 51 17.99 6.37 5.53
N ARG A 52 18.30 5.47 6.48
CA ARG A 52 19.69 5.17 6.86
C ARG A 52 20.33 4.14 5.94
N VAL A 53 19.53 3.41 5.16
CA VAL A 53 20.02 2.39 4.24
C VAL A 53 20.58 3.07 2.98
N PRO A 54 21.89 2.97 2.70
CA PRO A 54 22.54 3.78 1.65
C PRO A 54 21.93 3.62 0.26
N GLN A 55 21.59 2.38 -0.12
CA GLN A 55 20.98 2.08 -1.42
C GLN A 55 19.54 2.60 -1.59
N LEU A 56 18.89 3.04 -0.51
CA LEU A 56 17.53 3.55 -0.52
C LEU A 56 17.45 5.06 -0.31
N LYS A 57 18.43 5.61 0.43
CA LYS A 57 18.42 6.98 0.90
C LYS A 57 18.18 7.99 -0.23
N THR A 58 18.99 7.93 -1.29
CA THR A 58 18.91 8.89 -2.41
C THR A 58 17.55 8.90 -3.08
N ASP A 59 17.01 7.71 -3.38
CA ASP A 59 15.69 7.62 -4.02
C ASP A 59 14.61 8.18 -3.09
N LEU A 60 14.60 7.77 -1.82
CA LEU A 60 13.67 8.25 -0.79
C LEU A 60 13.72 9.76 -0.57
N GLU A 61 14.92 10.35 -0.51
CA GLU A 61 15.11 11.80 -0.36
C GLU A 61 14.58 12.57 -1.58
N ASN A 62 14.87 12.09 -2.80
CA ASN A 62 14.38 12.69 -4.04
C ASN A 62 12.84 12.71 -4.12
N ILE A 63 12.17 11.74 -3.50
CA ILE A 63 10.70 11.64 -3.50
C ILE A 63 10.05 12.69 -2.59
N GLY A 64 10.62 12.93 -1.41
CA GLY A 64 9.98 13.85 -0.46
C GLY A 64 10.30 15.33 -0.68
N GLY A 65 11.04 15.67 -1.74
CA GLY A 65 11.26 17.04 -2.22
C GLY A 65 12.14 17.92 -1.30
N GLU A 66 12.33 19.18 -1.69
CA GLU A 66 13.07 20.17 -0.88
C GLU A 66 12.39 20.36 0.50
N GLY A 67 13.19 20.42 1.57
CA GLY A 67 12.68 20.54 2.96
C GLY A 67 12.22 19.22 3.60
N PHE A 68 12.63 18.09 3.03
CA PHE A 68 12.29 16.72 3.42
C PHE A 68 12.21 16.48 4.94
N LYS A 69 11.01 16.15 5.44
CA LYS A 69 10.79 15.62 6.79
C LYS A 69 10.43 14.14 6.70
N HIS A 70 11.01 13.31 7.56
CA HIS A 70 10.72 11.86 7.65
C HIS A 70 9.22 11.55 7.74
N SER A 71 8.43 12.42 8.39
CA SER A 71 6.98 12.26 8.51
C SER A 71 6.28 12.33 7.15
N ARG A 72 6.76 13.14 6.19
CA ARG A 72 6.10 13.35 4.91
C ARG A 72 5.96 12.05 4.10
N LEU A 73 6.98 11.20 4.05
CA LEU A 73 6.89 9.91 3.36
C LEU A 73 5.91 8.97 4.05
N SER A 74 5.89 8.98 5.38
CA SER A 74 4.94 8.20 6.18
C SER A 74 3.51 8.64 5.90
N ASP A 75 3.24 9.94 6.02
CA ASP A 75 1.91 10.52 5.84
C ASP A 75 1.40 10.28 4.41
N LEU A 76 2.26 10.50 3.41
CA LEU A 76 1.97 10.23 2.00
C LEU A 76 1.66 8.74 1.75
N THR A 77 2.42 7.83 2.36
CA THR A 77 2.18 6.38 2.24
C THR A 77 0.87 5.98 2.91
N CYS A 78 0.60 6.50 4.11
CA CYS A 78 -0.66 6.26 4.81
C CYS A 78 -1.84 6.77 3.99
N ASP A 79 -1.79 7.99 3.46
CA ASP A 79 -2.85 8.56 2.63
C ASP A 79 -3.09 7.75 1.36
N TRP A 80 -2.02 7.29 0.70
CA TRP A 80 -2.11 6.41 -0.46
C TRP A 80 -2.82 5.08 -0.15
N VAL A 81 -2.40 4.41 0.94
CA VAL A 81 -2.97 3.13 1.39
C VAL A 81 -4.40 3.29 1.92
N ASN A 82 -4.70 4.42 2.54
CA ASN A 82 -6.02 4.74 3.09
C ASN A 82 -7.01 5.26 2.04
N GLY A 83 -6.63 5.29 0.76
CA GLY A 83 -7.55 5.50 -0.36
C GLY A 83 -7.66 6.94 -0.86
N LYS A 84 -6.86 7.90 -0.37
CA LYS A 84 -6.85 9.26 -0.94
C LYS A 84 -6.55 9.21 -2.43
N SER A 85 -7.26 10.03 -3.22
CA SER A 85 -7.09 10.15 -4.67
C SER A 85 -5.69 10.70 -5.02
N LEU A 86 -5.25 10.47 -6.26
CA LEU A 86 -4.00 11.08 -6.74
C LEU A 86 -4.10 12.61 -6.79
N GLU A 87 -5.28 13.16 -7.04
CA GLU A 87 -5.52 14.61 -7.05
C GLU A 87 -5.45 15.17 -5.63
N GLU A 88 -6.06 14.49 -4.66
CA GLU A 88 -5.97 14.88 -3.25
C GLU A 88 -4.52 14.87 -2.77
N ILE A 89 -3.78 13.80 -3.08
CA ILE A 89 -2.37 13.68 -2.73
C ILE A 89 -1.53 14.77 -3.42
N ALA A 90 -1.77 15.02 -4.70
CA ALA A 90 -1.09 16.08 -5.45
C ALA A 90 -1.27 17.44 -4.77
N ARG A 91 -2.51 17.78 -4.42
CA ARG A 91 -2.84 19.03 -3.73
C ARG A 91 -2.24 19.10 -2.33
N ASP A 92 -2.38 18.05 -1.53
CA ASP A 92 -1.99 18.05 -0.12
C ASP A 92 -0.46 18.08 0.07
N TYR A 93 0.28 17.44 -0.83
CA TYR A 93 1.72 17.27 -0.70
C TYR A 93 2.54 18.03 -1.74
N PHE A 94 2.03 18.32 -2.91
CA PHE A 94 2.83 18.87 -4.01
C PHE A 94 2.28 20.18 -4.59
N GLY A 95 1.11 20.62 -4.13
CA GLY A 95 0.47 21.85 -4.58
C GLY A 95 1.27 23.09 -4.20
N GLY A 96 1.37 24.04 -5.14
CA GLY A 96 1.82 25.41 -4.89
C GLY A 96 0.66 26.41 -4.81
N ASN A 97 1.00 27.69 -4.75
CA ASN A 97 0.02 28.77 -4.55
C ASN A 97 -0.79 29.15 -5.82
N ASN A 98 -0.53 28.55 -6.99
CA ASN A 98 -1.14 28.92 -8.28
C ASN A 98 -1.59 27.70 -9.09
N ARG A 99 -2.66 27.89 -9.90
CA ARG A 99 -3.35 26.85 -10.68
C ARG A 99 -2.55 26.24 -11.84
N GLU A 100 -1.54 26.93 -12.37
CA GLU A 100 -0.61 26.36 -13.38
C GLU A 100 0.26 25.23 -12.79
N ASP A 101 0.29 25.09 -11.46
CA ASP A 101 1.04 24.07 -10.74
C ASP A 101 0.27 22.73 -10.63
N ASP A 102 -1.01 22.66 -11.01
CA ASP A 102 -1.85 21.47 -10.78
C ASP A 102 -1.35 20.24 -11.58
N THR A 103 -0.97 20.43 -12.85
CA THR A 103 -0.42 19.34 -13.69
C THR A 103 0.95 18.87 -13.19
N ALA A 104 1.79 19.81 -12.76
CA ALA A 104 3.10 19.52 -12.21
C ALA A 104 2.97 18.77 -10.87
N SER A 105 2.06 19.22 -10.01
CA SER A 105 1.72 18.59 -8.73
C SER A 105 1.23 17.17 -8.92
N LEU A 106 0.32 16.92 -9.87
CA LEU A 106 -0.15 15.58 -10.20
C LEU A 106 0.97 14.69 -10.72
N THR A 107 1.82 15.23 -11.59
CA THR A 107 3.00 14.50 -12.11
C THR A 107 3.96 14.13 -10.98
N ASN A 108 4.20 15.06 -10.04
CA ASN A 108 5.07 14.84 -8.89
C ASN A 108 4.47 13.82 -7.92
N ALA A 109 3.16 13.85 -7.66
CA ALA A 109 2.46 12.84 -6.88
C ALA A 109 2.59 11.44 -7.51
N CYS A 110 2.32 11.32 -8.80
CA CYS A 110 2.50 10.06 -9.53
C CYS A 110 3.94 9.55 -9.44
N ARG A 111 4.92 10.43 -9.61
CA ARG A 111 6.34 10.07 -9.49
C ARG A 111 6.66 9.58 -8.08
N ALA A 112 6.23 10.32 -7.05
CA ALA A 112 6.46 9.99 -5.66
C ALA A 112 5.85 8.65 -5.26
N ILE A 113 4.61 8.40 -5.66
CA ILE A 113 3.92 7.14 -5.36
C ILE A 113 4.56 5.98 -6.12
N TYR A 114 4.60 6.05 -7.45
CA TYR A 114 4.95 4.87 -8.25
C TYR A 114 6.45 4.58 -8.32
N ARG A 115 7.31 5.61 -8.29
CA ARG A 115 8.77 5.38 -8.23
C ARG A 115 9.24 5.18 -6.81
N GLY A 116 8.57 5.83 -5.87
CA GLY A 116 9.00 5.90 -4.51
C GLY A 116 8.35 4.91 -3.58
N ILE A 117 7.09 5.17 -3.25
CA ILE A 117 6.37 4.43 -2.22
C ILE A 117 6.11 2.98 -2.65
N VAL A 118 5.59 2.78 -3.86
CA VAL A 118 5.24 1.46 -4.37
C VAL A 118 6.46 0.53 -4.45
N ASN A 119 7.61 1.06 -4.85
CA ASN A 119 8.85 0.27 -4.94
C ASN A 119 9.57 0.18 -3.59
N ASN A 120 9.96 1.31 -3.01
CA ASN A 120 10.81 1.34 -1.83
C ASN A 120 10.05 1.09 -0.52
N GLY A 121 8.78 1.51 -0.44
CA GLY A 121 7.92 1.28 0.72
C GLY A 121 7.54 -0.21 0.86
N SER A 122 7.03 -0.82 -0.20
CA SER A 122 6.66 -2.26 -0.19
C SER A 122 7.85 -3.15 0.12
N TRP A 123 8.99 -2.88 -0.53
CA TRP A 123 10.22 -3.62 -0.27
C TRP A 123 10.78 -3.36 1.13
N GLY A 124 10.82 -2.11 1.57
CA GLY A 124 11.33 -1.74 2.89
C GLY A 124 10.54 -2.37 4.04
N VAL A 125 9.21 -2.39 3.94
CA VAL A 125 8.34 -3.10 4.89
C VAL A 125 8.64 -4.61 4.90
N SER A 126 8.78 -5.22 3.71
CA SER A 126 9.14 -6.64 3.59
C SER A 126 10.49 -6.98 4.22
N ALA A 127 11.49 -6.14 3.96
CA ALA A 127 12.85 -6.36 4.44
C ALA A 127 12.93 -6.19 5.96
N LEU A 128 12.38 -5.09 6.49
CA LEU A 128 12.45 -4.79 7.92
C LEU A 128 11.61 -5.75 8.76
N SER A 129 10.45 -6.21 8.27
CA SER A 129 9.65 -7.19 9.02
C SER A 129 10.41 -8.48 9.27
N ARG A 130 11.19 -8.95 8.29
CA ARG A 130 12.09 -10.11 8.43
C ARG A 130 13.28 -9.87 9.36
N MET A 131 13.58 -8.62 9.69
CA MET A 131 14.70 -8.26 10.56
C MET A 131 14.27 -8.03 12.03
N THR A 132 12.97 -7.95 12.34
CA THR A 132 12.49 -7.78 13.72
C THR A 132 12.49 -9.06 14.56
N GLY A 133 13.16 -10.12 14.11
CA GLY A 133 13.28 -11.39 14.83
C GLY A 133 11.96 -12.18 14.91
N VAL A 134 10.98 -11.82 14.07
CA VAL A 134 9.76 -12.62 13.91
C VAL A 134 10.14 -13.92 13.23
N GLU A 135 9.90 -15.05 13.89
CA GLU A 135 9.97 -16.36 13.24
C GLU A 135 8.74 -16.57 12.37
N PHE A 136 8.79 -16.05 11.14
CA PHE A 136 7.67 -16.11 10.20
C PHE A 136 7.16 -17.53 9.94
N ASP A 137 8.05 -18.52 10.00
CA ASP A 137 7.73 -19.91 9.73
C ASP A 137 6.99 -20.59 10.89
N SER A 138 7.03 -20.01 12.10
CA SER A 138 6.31 -20.51 13.27
C SER A 138 4.99 -19.76 13.55
N LEU A 139 4.68 -18.72 12.77
CA LEU A 139 3.41 -18.00 12.88
C LEU A 139 2.23 -18.84 12.37
N PRO A 140 1.04 -18.68 12.97
CA PRO A 140 -0.21 -19.15 12.37
C PRO A 140 -0.37 -18.65 10.94
N GLU A 141 -0.99 -19.45 10.07
CA GLU A 141 -1.11 -19.11 8.65
C GLU A 141 -1.79 -17.75 8.42
N ALA A 142 -2.84 -17.44 9.19
CA ALA A 142 -3.54 -16.17 9.15
C ALA A 142 -2.64 -14.98 9.49
N ASP A 143 -1.82 -15.08 10.53
CA ASP A 143 -0.90 -14.01 10.94
C ASP A 143 0.20 -13.81 9.89
N ARG A 144 0.75 -14.91 9.37
CA ARG A 144 1.73 -14.88 8.28
C ARG A 144 1.15 -14.24 7.03
N ARG A 145 -0.09 -14.59 6.65
CA ARG A 145 -0.81 -14.00 5.52
C ARG A 145 -0.97 -12.49 5.70
N ARG A 146 -1.41 -12.07 6.90
CA ARG A 146 -1.63 -10.67 7.26
C ARG A 146 -0.35 -9.83 7.15
N ILE A 147 0.78 -10.32 7.68
CA ILE A 147 2.06 -9.61 7.58
C ILE A 147 2.56 -9.58 6.12
N ASN A 148 2.43 -10.69 5.40
CA ASN A 148 2.82 -10.79 4.00
C ASN A 148 1.95 -9.92 3.07
N ALA A 149 0.76 -9.50 3.50
CA ALA A 149 -0.10 -8.59 2.76
C ALA A 149 0.31 -7.11 2.89
N LEU A 150 1.05 -6.71 3.93
CA LEU A 150 1.42 -5.30 4.15
C LEU A 150 2.21 -4.68 2.97
N PRO A 151 3.20 -5.38 2.36
CA PRO A 151 3.84 -4.89 1.14
C PRO A 151 2.85 -4.75 -0.01
N ALA A 152 1.92 -5.69 -0.16
CA ALA A 152 0.92 -5.66 -1.22
C ALA A 152 -0.09 -4.51 -1.04
N MET A 153 -0.43 -4.18 0.21
CA MET A 153 -1.24 -3.00 0.57
C MET A 153 -0.61 -1.70 0.09
N ILE A 154 0.70 -1.52 0.33
CA ILE A 154 1.46 -0.36 -0.16
C ILE A 154 1.52 -0.36 -1.68
N TYR A 155 1.87 -1.49 -2.28
CA TYR A 155 2.01 -1.64 -3.72
C TYR A 155 0.71 -1.28 -4.46
N HIS A 156 -0.42 -1.78 -3.95
CA HIS A 156 -1.73 -1.59 -4.59
C HIS A 156 -2.49 -0.33 -4.13
N GLY A 157 -2.05 0.30 -3.03
CA GLY A 157 -2.68 1.50 -2.45
C GLY A 157 -4.02 1.22 -1.80
N VAL A 158 -4.09 0.14 -1.01
CA VAL A 158 -5.30 -0.34 -0.34
C VAL A 158 -4.93 -0.88 1.04
N ARG A 159 -5.85 -0.83 1.99
CA ARG A 159 -5.62 -1.09 3.42
C ARG A 159 -6.07 -2.47 3.90
N THR A 160 -6.77 -3.26 3.08
CA THR A 160 -7.26 -4.60 3.46
C THR A 160 -6.78 -5.71 2.52
N GLU A 161 -6.69 -6.94 3.04
CA GLU A 161 -6.31 -8.13 2.27
C GLU A 161 -7.29 -8.41 1.11
N ASP A 162 -8.59 -8.22 1.35
CA ASP A 162 -9.61 -8.37 0.31
C ASP A 162 -9.45 -7.33 -0.80
N ALA A 163 -9.15 -6.08 -0.44
CA ALA A 163 -8.90 -5.05 -1.43
C ALA A 163 -7.62 -5.32 -2.22
N VAL A 164 -6.56 -5.85 -1.58
CA VAL A 164 -5.37 -6.34 -2.28
C VAL A 164 -5.78 -7.40 -3.32
N LEU A 165 -6.60 -8.38 -2.93
CA LEU A 165 -7.06 -9.42 -3.84
C LEU A 165 -7.89 -8.88 -5.02
N MET A 166 -8.72 -7.85 -4.78
CA MET A 166 -9.44 -7.14 -5.84
C MET A 166 -8.47 -6.43 -6.79
N ARG A 167 -7.43 -5.77 -6.26
CA ARG A 167 -6.40 -5.08 -7.05
C ARG A 167 -5.55 -6.04 -7.87
N MET A 168 -5.23 -7.22 -7.34
CA MET A 168 -4.58 -8.31 -8.09
C MET A 168 -5.44 -8.80 -9.26
N ASN A 169 -6.76 -8.60 -9.18
CA ASN A 169 -7.71 -8.86 -10.26
C ASN A 169 -8.11 -7.60 -11.05
N SER A 170 -7.22 -6.61 -11.11
CA SER A 170 -7.37 -5.39 -11.91
C SER A 170 -8.54 -4.48 -11.50
N ALA A 171 -9.16 -4.67 -10.34
CA ALA A 171 -10.19 -3.74 -9.86
C ALA A 171 -9.61 -2.32 -9.70
N PRO A 172 -10.31 -1.25 -10.11
CA PRO A 172 -9.84 0.11 -9.90
C PRO A 172 -9.63 0.41 -8.40
N ARG A 173 -8.55 1.14 -8.07
CA ARG A 173 -8.19 1.43 -6.66
C ARG A 173 -9.31 2.10 -5.87
N SER A 174 -10.00 3.05 -6.50
CA SER A 174 -11.08 3.82 -5.89
C SER A 174 -12.28 3.00 -5.42
N ILE A 175 -12.44 1.76 -5.89
CA ILE A 175 -13.54 0.86 -5.51
C ILE A 175 -13.07 -0.48 -4.95
N ALA A 176 -11.76 -0.70 -4.85
CA ALA A 176 -11.21 -1.99 -4.47
C ALA A 176 -11.56 -2.37 -3.02
N GLU A 177 -11.61 -1.40 -2.11
CA GLU A 177 -12.06 -1.63 -0.72
C GLU A 177 -13.52 -2.06 -0.67
N SER A 178 -14.42 -1.32 -1.33
CA SER A 178 -15.84 -1.64 -1.36
C SER A 178 -16.12 -2.99 -2.02
N LEU A 179 -15.44 -3.31 -3.13
CA LEU A 179 -15.53 -4.62 -3.77
C LEU A 179 -15.01 -5.74 -2.88
N GLY A 180 -13.93 -5.48 -2.12
CA GLY A 180 -13.38 -6.44 -1.16
C GLY A 180 -14.34 -6.72 0.00
N ILE A 181 -15.04 -5.70 0.49
CA ILE A 181 -16.09 -5.85 1.52
C ILE A 181 -17.23 -6.72 0.98
N LEU A 182 -17.78 -6.39 -0.18
CA LEU A 182 -18.85 -7.18 -0.82
C LEU A 182 -18.43 -8.64 -1.05
N TYR A 183 -17.20 -8.84 -1.52
CA TYR A 183 -16.67 -10.18 -1.74
C TYR A 183 -16.59 -11.00 -0.44
N ARG A 184 -16.15 -10.37 0.65
CA ARG A 184 -16.07 -11.00 1.98
C ARG A 184 -17.45 -11.35 2.52
N GLU A 185 -18.42 -10.46 2.38
CA GLU A 185 -19.80 -10.69 2.82
C GLU A 185 -20.42 -11.90 2.14
N ILE A 186 -20.13 -12.09 0.84
CA ILE A 186 -20.65 -13.22 0.05
C ILE A 186 -19.87 -14.52 0.33
N SER A 187 -18.56 -14.41 0.53
CA SER A 187 -17.67 -15.59 0.67
C SER A 187 -17.59 -16.11 2.11
N GLY A 188 -17.96 -15.29 3.10
CA GLY A 188 -17.80 -15.61 4.52
C GLY A 188 -16.33 -15.78 4.93
N ASP A 189 -16.11 -16.55 5.99
CA ASP A 189 -14.77 -16.81 6.55
C ASP A 189 -14.05 -18.03 5.90
N ASP A 190 -14.49 -18.47 4.73
CA ASP A 190 -13.83 -19.55 3.98
C ASP A 190 -12.41 -19.09 3.54
N GLU A 191 -11.36 -19.76 4.02
CA GLU A 191 -9.95 -19.47 3.68
C GLU A 191 -9.68 -19.49 2.16
N SER A 192 -10.44 -20.27 1.40
CA SER A 192 -10.32 -20.28 -0.06
C SER A 192 -10.78 -18.97 -0.71
N ARG A 193 -11.41 -18.06 0.04
CA ARG A 193 -11.75 -16.69 -0.43
C ARG A 193 -10.52 -15.93 -0.90
N TYR A 194 -9.34 -16.21 -0.36
CA TYR A 194 -8.09 -15.57 -0.79
C TYR A 194 -7.58 -16.07 -2.16
N SER A 195 -8.31 -16.95 -2.84
CA SER A 195 -8.02 -17.38 -4.21
C SER A 195 -8.24 -16.25 -5.22
N VAL A 196 -7.20 -15.95 -6.00
CA VAL A 196 -7.24 -15.00 -7.12
C VAL A 196 -8.33 -15.39 -8.13
N ASP A 197 -8.48 -16.68 -8.43
CA ASP A 197 -9.47 -17.17 -9.39
C ASP A 197 -10.91 -17.00 -8.89
N LYS A 198 -11.16 -17.24 -7.59
CA LYS A 198 -12.48 -17.00 -6.99
C LYS A 198 -12.85 -15.53 -7.01
N ALA A 199 -11.93 -14.65 -6.63
CA ALA A 199 -12.14 -13.21 -6.71
C ALA A 199 -12.39 -12.74 -8.15
N ARG A 200 -11.64 -13.27 -9.13
CA ARG A 200 -11.88 -13.00 -10.55
C ARG A 200 -13.28 -13.41 -10.98
N LYS A 201 -13.71 -14.61 -10.59
CA LYS A 201 -15.05 -15.14 -10.90
C LYS A 201 -16.13 -14.24 -10.30
N PHE A 202 -15.96 -13.83 -9.04
CA PHE A 202 -16.86 -12.88 -8.38
C PHE A 202 -17.02 -11.59 -9.20
N LEU A 203 -15.93 -10.93 -9.57
CA LEU A 203 -15.97 -9.68 -10.35
C LEU A 203 -16.65 -9.87 -11.72
N ARG A 204 -16.42 -11.01 -12.40
CA ARG A 204 -17.10 -11.35 -13.67
C ARG A 204 -18.60 -11.48 -13.51
N THR A 205 -19.05 -12.12 -12.43
CA THR A 205 -20.46 -12.41 -12.19
C THR A 205 -21.22 -11.25 -11.54
N LEU A 206 -20.50 -10.27 -10.97
CA LEU A 206 -21.10 -9.10 -10.34
C LEU A 206 -21.88 -8.29 -11.39
N ASP A 207 -23.15 -8.05 -11.08
CA ASP A 207 -24.07 -7.31 -11.94
C ASP A 207 -23.91 -5.80 -11.77
N SER A 208 -24.61 -5.03 -12.61
CA SER A 208 -24.50 -3.57 -12.60
C SER A 208 -24.87 -2.96 -11.25
N GLU A 209 -25.79 -3.57 -10.49
CA GLU A 209 -26.19 -3.10 -9.17
C GLU A 209 -25.09 -3.31 -8.14
N GLY A 210 -24.47 -4.50 -8.10
CA GLY A 210 -23.32 -4.78 -7.25
C GLY A 210 -22.12 -3.87 -7.55
N TRP A 211 -21.82 -3.62 -8.83
CA TRP A 211 -20.80 -2.63 -9.21
C TRP A 211 -21.19 -1.20 -8.82
N ASN A 212 -22.48 -0.88 -8.83
CA ASN A 212 -22.98 0.44 -8.42
C ASN A 212 -22.91 0.63 -6.90
N HIS A 213 -23.12 -0.44 -6.13
CA HIS A 213 -22.97 -0.43 -4.67
C HIS A 213 -21.52 -0.19 -4.25
N ALA A 214 -20.55 -0.66 -5.04
CA ALA A 214 -19.13 -0.51 -4.74
C ALA A 214 -18.57 0.91 -5.01
N ARG A 215 -19.32 1.78 -5.71
CA ARG A 215 -18.81 3.09 -6.15
C ARG A 215 -18.87 4.14 -5.02
N PRO A 216 -17.93 5.10 -4.98
CA PRO A 216 -18.02 6.27 -4.10
C PRO A 216 -19.29 7.07 -4.38
N SER A 217 -19.90 7.65 -3.34
CA SER A 217 -21.15 8.41 -3.47
C SER A 217 -21.05 9.60 -4.42
N ASP A 218 -19.87 10.20 -4.53
CA ASP A 218 -19.53 11.34 -5.38
C ASP A 218 -18.94 10.94 -6.74
N ALA A 219 -18.86 9.64 -7.05
CA ALA A 219 -18.30 9.16 -8.30
C ALA A 219 -19.15 9.61 -9.50
N THR A 220 -18.49 10.14 -10.52
CA THR A 220 -19.10 10.51 -11.80
C THR A 220 -19.48 9.27 -12.64
N LEU A 221 -18.73 8.18 -12.48
CA LEU A 221 -18.97 6.91 -13.18
C LEU A 221 -20.10 6.12 -12.50
N SER A 222 -20.95 5.50 -13.32
CA SER A 222 -21.92 4.48 -12.88
C SER A 222 -21.23 3.15 -12.57
N GLY A 223 -21.94 2.24 -11.88
CA GLY A 223 -21.49 0.86 -11.71
C GLY A 223 -21.12 0.17 -13.04
N SER A 224 -21.94 0.35 -14.08
CA SER A 224 -21.63 -0.16 -15.42
C SER A 224 -20.36 0.45 -16.02
N GLY A 225 -20.07 1.72 -15.74
CA GLY A 225 -18.83 2.38 -16.15
C GLY A 225 -17.60 1.76 -15.47
N TYR A 226 -17.67 1.53 -14.16
CA TYR A 226 -16.61 0.84 -13.43
C TYR A 226 -16.39 -0.60 -13.89
N LYS A 227 -17.47 -1.34 -14.14
CA LYS A 227 -17.41 -2.69 -14.71
C LYS A 227 -16.67 -2.67 -16.06
N ARG A 228 -17.01 -1.71 -16.92
CA ARG A 228 -16.36 -1.59 -18.24
C ARG A 228 -14.87 -1.28 -18.12
N ILE A 229 -14.48 -0.38 -17.20
CA ILE A 229 -13.07 -0.10 -16.93
C ILE A 229 -12.35 -1.38 -16.48
N TRP A 230 -12.95 -2.12 -15.55
CA TRP A 230 -12.39 -3.37 -15.06
C TRP A 230 -12.24 -4.43 -16.18
N GLU A 231 -13.23 -4.57 -17.07
CA GLU A 231 -13.15 -5.48 -18.23
C GLU A 231 -11.94 -5.15 -19.12
N ILE A 232 -11.71 -3.86 -19.38
CA ILE A 232 -10.56 -3.38 -20.16
C ILE A 232 -9.24 -3.72 -19.44
N LEU A 233 -9.14 -3.40 -18.15
CA LEU A 233 -7.92 -3.61 -17.36
C LEU A 233 -7.60 -5.09 -17.10
N SER A 234 -8.63 -5.95 -17.07
CA SER A 234 -8.49 -7.39 -16.84
C SER A 234 -8.38 -8.21 -18.12
N GLY A 235 -8.59 -7.59 -19.30
CA GLY A 235 -8.64 -8.30 -20.58
C GLY A 235 -9.86 -9.21 -20.72
N SER A 236 -10.96 -8.90 -20.01
CA SER A 236 -12.18 -9.74 -19.95
C SER A 236 -13.34 -9.21 -20.79
N GLY A 237 -13.12 -8.18 -21.61
CA GLY A 237 -14.17 -7.49 -22.37
C GLY A 237 -14.03 -7.50 -23.88
#